data_AF-A0A954HFC0-F1
#
_entry.id   AF-A0A954HFC0-F1
#
_cell.length_a   1.000
_cell.length_b   1.000
_cell.length_c   1.000
_cell.angle_alpha   90.00
_cell.angle_beta   90.00
_cell.angle_gamma   90.00
#
_symmetry.space_group_name_H-M   'P 1'
#
loop_
_entity.id
_entity.type
_entity.pdbx_description
1 polymer ?
#
loop_
_entity_poly.entity_id
_entity_poly.type
_entity_poly.pdbx_seq_one_letter_code
_entity_poly.pdbx_strand_id
1 'polypeptide(L)'
;MRHFLRGVFMSNRLLSFGFVLLGLLCFTAVVNADEADDVKRLAAEIDRLIEEKWKTEGVTPAPIADDAEFFRRLHLDLCGRIPRAAEVRDFLADESPNKRSEAIEDLLRRPTFVIHHTNLWRAAMIPEADADQGIRFQLPGFEAWLRSRIAENKNFAEITEEILTLPVNPENQQQFIQPDRPTPVAFYLAKEFKVERLTATTSRLFLGVRIDCAQCHDHPFDHWKQPEFWSLAAFYDEVPRVGPDAQPGAPGDGRSIQIPDTEKTVSARFLDGQEPDWKGGDSSRAKLAKW
;
A
#
# COMPACT_ATOMS: atom_id res chain seq x y z
N MET A 1 80.56 -7.17 -37.41
CA MET A 1 81.20 -6.28 -38.41
C MET A 1 80.27 -6.20 -39.62
N ARG A 2 79.64 -5.04 -39.87
CA ARG A 2 78.94 -4.60 -41.12
C ARG A 2 77.75 -5.47 -41.58
N HIS A 3 76.61 -5.00 -42.09
CA HIS A 3 76.02 -3.69 -42.36
C HIS A 3 74.52 -3.97 -42.65
N PHE A 4 73.64 -3.11 -42.13
CA PHE A 4 72.45 -2.50 -42.77
C PHE A 4 71.55 -3.28 -43.76
N LEU A 5 70.23 -3.30 -43.48
CA LEU A 5 69.09 -2.87 -44.35
C LEU A 5 67.76 -3.08 -43.57
N ARG A 6 67.17 -2.01 -43.03
CA ARG A 6 65.94 -1.31 -43.50
C ARG A 6 64.62 -2.09 -43.32
N GLY A 7 63.75 -1.54 -42.46
CA GLY A 7 62.31 -1.84 -42.43
C GLY A 7 61.63 -1.48 -41.10
N VAL A 8 61.40 -0.19 -40.83
CA VAL A 8 60.50 0.25 -39.74
C VAL A 8 59.29 0.92 -40.39
N PHE A 9 58.15 0.24 -40.32
CA PHE A 9 56.83 0.84 -40.49
C PHE A 9 56.27 1.08 -39.09
N MET A 10 56.04 2.34 -38.73
CA MET A 10 55.27 2.72 -37.55
C MET A 10 54.19 3.68 -38.04
N SER A 11 52.94 3.20 -38.04
CA SER A 11 51.77 4.00 -38.37
C SER A 11 50.87 4.06 -37.14
N ASN A 12 50.55 5.29 -36.75
CA ASN A 12 49.53 5.69 -35.79
C ASN A 12 48.17 5.05 -36.10
N ARG A 13 47.41 4.65 -35.07
CA ARG A 13 46.00 5.07 -34.89
C ARG A 13 45.43 4.62 -33.54
N LEU A 14 45.10 5.63 -32.73
CA LEU A 14 44.09 5.58 -31.68
C LEU A 14 42.71 5.19 -32.23
N LEU A 15 41.82 4.80 -31.30
CA LEU A 15 40.34 4.74 -31.34
C LEU A 15 39.75 3.33 -31.46
N SER A 16 39.32 2.79 -30.32
CA SER A 16 38.17 1.88 -30.20
C SER A 16 37.71 1.81 -28.73
N PHE A 17 37.12 2.90 -28.23
CA PHE A 17 36.24 2.88 -27.05
C PHE A 17 34.90 3.43 -27.52
N GLY A 18 33.96 2.54 -27.84
CA GLY A 18 32.66 2.96 -28.34
C GLY A 18 31.80 1.81 -28.79
N PHE A 19 31.49 0.84 -27.92
CA PHE A 19 30.46 -0.16 -28.21
C PHE A 19 29.73 -0.74 -26.97
N VAL A 20 29.87 -0.15 -25.77
CA VAL A 20 29.23 -0.70 -24.54
C VAL A 20 27.99 0.09 -24.10
N LEU A 21 27.73 1.30 -24.63
CA LEU A 21 26.59 2.11 -24.17
C LEU A 21 25.23 1.79 -24.84
N LEU A 22 25.18 1.06 -25.95
CA LEU A 22 23.92 0.81 -26.66
C LEU A 22 23.09 -0.36 -26.08
N GLY A 23 23.74 -1.32 -25.39
CA GLY A 23 23.07 -2.50 -24.85
C GLY A 23 22.23 -2.25 -23.60
N LEU A 24 22.61 -1.26 -22.77
CA LEU A 24 21.87 -0.92 -21.55
C LEU A 24 20.57 -0.14 -21.83
N LEU A 25 20.50 0.63 -22.93
CA LEU A 25 19.32 1.42 -23.29
C LEU A 25 18.20 0.55 -23.89
N CYS A 26 18.52 -0.54 -24.58
CA CYS A 26 17.51 -1.46 -25.11
C CYS A 26 16.90 -2.35 -24.03
N PHE A 27 17.65 -2.67 -22.96
CA PHE A 27 17.14 -3.55 -21.90
C PHE A 27 16.16 -2.84 -20.96
N THR A 28 16.36 -1.54 -20.68
CA THR A 28 15.42 -0.75 -19.86
C THR A 28 14.11 -0.42 -20.59
N ALA A 29 14.14 -0.29 -21.92
CA ALA A 29 12.95 -0.01 -22.73
C ALA A 29 12.01 -1.23 -22.83
N VAL A 30 12.54 -2.46 -22.89
CA VAL A 30 11.73 -3.68 -22.99
C VAL A 30 11.00 -3.98 -21.67
N VAL A 31 11.65 -3.78 -20.52
CA VAL A 31 11.03 -4.01 -19.20
C VAL A 31 9.87 -3.04 -18.92
N ASN A 32 9.97 -1.79 -19.37
CA ASN A 32 8.89 -0.79 -19.20
C ASN A 32 7.67 -1.05 -20.10
N ALA A 33 7.84 -1.69 -21.26
CA ALA A 33 6.74 -1.95 -22.18
C ALA A 33 5.80 -3.04 -21.65
N ASP A 34 6.36 -4.12 -21.09
CA ASP A 34 5.59 -5.20 -20.49
C ASP A 34 4.78 -4.72 -19.26
N GLU A 35 5.38 -3.88 -18.41
CA GLU A 35 4.70 -3.32 -17.24
C GLU A 35 3.56 -2.36 -17.64
N ALA A 36 3.78 -1.50 -18.64
CA ALA A 36 2.74 -0.60 -19.14
C ALA A 36 1.56 -1.34 -19.79
N ASP A 37 1.82 -2.45 -20.48
CA ASP A 37 0.79 -3.29 -21.06
C ASP A 37 0.04 -4.12 -20.01
N ASP A 38 0.74 -4.55 -18.95
CA ASP A 38 0.11 -5.18 -17.78
C ASP A 38 -0.85 -4.21 -17.06
N VAL A 39 -0.45 -2.94 -16.87
CA VAL A 39 -1.30 -1.91 -16.26
C VAL A 39 -2.57 -1.67 -17.09
N LYS A 40 -2.44 -1.57 -18.41
CA LYS A 40 -3.62 -1.42 -19.30
C LYS A 40 -4.54 -2.63 -19.24
N ARG A 41 -3.99 -3.84 -19.21
CA ARG A 41 -4.77 -5.08 -19.10
C ARG A 41 -5.52 -5.12 -17.77
N LEU A 42 -4.87 -4.74 -16.67
CA LEU A 42 -5.50 -4.65 -15.36
C LEU A 42 -6.62 -3.60 -15.33
N ALA A 43 -6.38 -2.41 -15.89
CA ALA A 43 -7.40 -1.36 -15.99
C ALA A 43 -8.62 -1.84 -16.77
N ALA A 44 -8.41 -2.50 -17.91
CA ALA A 44 -9.51 -3.07 -18.72
C ALA A 44 -10.31 -4.14 -17.96
N GLU A 45 -9.65 -4.94 -17.12
CA GLU A 45 -10.35 -5.93 -16.28
C GLU A 45 -11.17 -5.26 -15.17
N ILE A 46 -10.64 -4.21 -14.54
CA ILE A 46 -11.38 -3.41 -13.56
C ILE A 46 -12.61 -2.77 -14.22
N ASP A 47 -12.45 -2.15 -15.40
CA ASP A 47 -13.55 -1.55 -16.14
C ASP A 47 -14.61 -2.61 -16.49
N ARG A 48 -14.19 -3.80 -16.93
CA ARG A 48 -15.09 -4.93 -17.22
C ARG A 48 -15.94 -5.31 -16.01
N LEU A 49 -15.32 -5.43 -14.83
CA LEU A 49 -16.01 -5.78 -13.58
C LEU A 49 -16.99 -4.69 -13.14
N ILE A 50 -16.62 -3.42 -13.27
CA ILE A 50 -17.48 -2.28 -12.97
C ILE A 50 -18.68 -2.23 -13.93
N GLU A 51 -18.45 -2.40 -15.23
CA GLU A 51 -19.51 -2.43 -16.24
C GLU A 51 -20.50 -3.57 -16.03
N GLU A 52 -20.02 -4.76 -15.64
CA GLU A 52 -20.86 -5.91 -15.32
C GLU A 52 -21.80 -5.60 -14.15
N LYS A 53 -21.28 -4.94 -13.11
CA LYS A 53 -22.09 -4.49 -11.98
C LYS A 53 -23.10 -3.42 -12.38
N TRP A 54 -22.71 -2.42 -13.17
CA TRP A 54 -23.63 -1.39 -13.67
C TRP A 54 -24.79 -1.96 -14.48
N LYS A 55 -24.51 -2.93 -15.37
CA LYS A 55 -25.55 -3.61 -16.17
C LYS A 55 -26.56 -4.33 -15.28
N THR A 56 -26.07 -5.02 -14.26
CA THR A 56 -26.91 -5.76 -13.31
C THR A 56 -27.78 -4.82 -12.47
N GLU A 57 -27.26 -3.66 -12.10
CA GLU A 57 -27.95 -2.65 -11.28
C GLU A 57 -28.72 -1.60 -12.11
N GLY A 58 -28.71 -1.69 -13.44
CA GLY A 58 -29.36 -0.71 -14.33
C GLY A 58 -28.76 0.70 -14.27
N VAL A 59 -27.49 0.84 -13.88
CA VAL A 59 -26.80 2.11 -13.76
C VAL A 59 -26.25 2.56 -15.12
N THR A 60 -26.53 3.80 -15.52
CA THR A 60 -25.93 4.42 -16.70
C THR A 60 -24.70 5.23 -16.29
N PRO A 61 -23.50 4.97 -16.84
CA PRO A 61 -22.31 5.71 -16.48
C PRO A 61 -22.33 7.15 -17.01
N ALA A 62 -21.58 8.03 -16.33
CA ALA A 62 -21.35 9.39 -16.79
C ALA A 62 -20.54 9.39 -18.10
N PRO A 63 -20.72 10.42 -18.97
CA PRO A 63 -19.86 10.58 -20.13
C PRO A 63 -18.40 10.79 -19.74
N ILE A 64 -17.49 10.48 -20.67
CA ILE A 64 -16.05 10.74 -20.49
C ILE A 64 -15.83 12.23 -20.28
N ALA A 65 -15.06 12.57 -19.24
CA ALA A 65 -14.70 13.95 -18.92
C ALA A 65 -13.93 14.61 -20.08
N ASP A 66 -14.24 15.89 -20.34
CA ASP A 66 -13.44 16.70 -21.25
C ASP A 66 -12.03 16.97 -20.68
N ASP A 67 -11.15 17.55 -21.50
CA ASP A 67 -9.76 17.76 -21.11
C ASP A 67 -9.59 18.72 -19.93
N ALA A 68 -10.40 19.76 -19.83
CA ALA A 68 -10.30 20.73 -18.74
C ALA A 68 -10.74 20.09 -17.41
N GLU A 69 -11.83 19.34 -17.43
CA GLU A 69 -12.34 18.59 -16.29
C GLU A 69 -11.36 17.47 -15.88
N PHE A 70 -10.89 16.67 -16.84
CA PHE A 70 -9.90 15.62 -16.61
C PHE A 70 -8.65 16.17 -15.93
N PHE A 71 -8.06 17.23 -16.47
CA PHE A 71 -6.82 17.80 -15.95
C PHE A 71 -6.97 18.39 -14.55
N ARG A 72 -8.14 18.99 -14.27
CA ARG A 72 -8.47 19.49 -12.93
C ARG A 72 -8.61 18.35 -11.92
N ARG A 73 -9.37 17.29 -12.25
CA ARG A 73 -9.56 16.12 -11.39
C ARG A 73 -8.23 15.44 -11.10
N LEU A 74 -7.43 15.22 -12.15
CA LEU A 74 -6.09 14.64 -12.04
C LEU A 74 -5.18 15.39 -11.07
N HIS A 75 -5.18 16.73 -11.11
CA HIS A 75 -4.39 17.54 -10.18
C HIS A 75 -4.88 17.47 -8.73
N LEU A 76 -6.19 17.42 -8.53
CA LEU A 76 -6.79 17.28 -7.21
C LEU A 76 -6.48 15.91 -6.62
N ASP A 77 -6.67 14.86 -7.41
CA ASP A 77 -6.52 13.47 -6.97
C ASP A 77 -5.04 13.12 -6.75
N LEU A 78 -4.14 13.52 -7.67
CA LEU A 78 -2.73 13.16 -7.56
C LEU A 78 -1.95 14.08 -6.65
N CYS A 79 -2.23 15.39 -6.66
CA CYS A 79 -1.38 16.39 -6.02
C CYS A 79 -2.10 17.24 -4.96
N GLY A 80 -3.40 17.04 -4.73
CA GLY A 80 -4.16 17.76 -3.71
C GLY A 80 -4.31 19.26 -3.96
N ARG A 81 -4.17 19.71 -5.21
CA ARG A 81 -4.26 21.13 -5.58
C ARG A 81 -4.96 21.32 -6.91
N ILE A 82 -5.42 22.53 -7.19
CA ILE A 82 -5.84 22.90 -8.54
C ILE A 82 -4.61 23.17 -9.44
N PRO A 83 -4.72 22.95 -10.77
CA PRO A 83 -3.65 23.30 -11.70
C PRO A 83 -3.45 24.82 -11.76
N ARG A 84 -2.22 25.27 -12.02
CA ARG A 84 -1.93 26.69 -12.27
C ARG A 84 -2.46 27.07 -13.66
N ALA A 85 -2.82 28.34 -13.84
CA ALA A 85 -3.36 28.81 -15.11
C ALA A 85 -2.43 28.56 -16.32
N ALA A 86 -1.11 28.56 -16.12
CA ALA A 86 -0.15 28.20 -17.18
C ALA A 86 -0.24 26.70 -17.53
N GLU A 87 -0.21 25.81 -16.52
CA GLU A 87 -0.32 24.36 -16.71
C GLU A 87 -1.60 24.00 -17.49
N VAL A 88 -2.73 24.66 -17.19
CA VAL A 88 -3.99 24.45 -17.92
C VAL A 88 -3.88 24.88 -19.38
N ARG A 89 -3.32 26.06 -19.66
CA ARG A 89 -3.20 26.55 -21.05
C ARG A 89 -2.29 25.64 -21.87
N ASP A 90 -1.19 25.20 -21.30
CA ASP A 90 -0.24 24.33 -21.98
C ASP A 90 -0.89 22.97 -22.29
N PHE A 91 -1.58 22.36 -21.32
CA PHE A 91 -2.28 21.09 -21.52
C PHE A 91 -3.44 21.16 -22.53
N LEU A 92 -4.21 22.25 -22.54
CA LEU A 92 -5.32 22.42 -23.47
C LEU A 92 -4.85 22.75 -24.90
N ALA A 93 -3.68 23.36 -25.04
CA ALA A 93 -3.07 23.63 -26.35
C ALA A 93 -2.34 22.41 -26.94
N ASP A 94 -2.07 21.39 -26.12
CA ASP A 94 -1.44 20.16 -26.58
C ASP A 94 -2.43 19.29 -27.38
N GLU A 95 -2.08 18.99 -28.62
CA GLU A 95 -2.83 18.13 -29.54
C GLU A 95 -2.29 16.70 -29.60
N SER A 96 -1.27 16.39 -28.78
CA SER A 96 -0.64 15.07 -28.78
C SER A 96 -1.64 13.99 -28.35
N PRO A 97 -1.70 12.86 -29.07
CA PRO A 97 -2.69 11.80 -28.80
C PRO A 97 -2.49 11.14 -27.43
N ASN A 98 -1.33 11.32 -26.81
CA ASN A 98 -0.93 10.75 -25.53
C ASN A 98 -0.87 11.78 -24.38
N LYS A 99 -1.29 13.04 -24.60
CA LYS A 99 -1.16 14.12 -23.60
C LYS A 99 -1.72 13.80 -22.21
N ARG A 100 -2.81 13.01 -22.15
CA ARG A 100 -3.42 12.58 -20.87
C ARG A 100 -2.49 11.64 -20.10
N SER A 101 -1.91 10.66 -20.78
CA SER A 101 -0.93 9.74 -20.18
C SER A 101 0.34 10.48 -19.76
N GLU A 102 0.85 11.40 -20.58
CA GLU A 102 2.01 12.21 -20.22
C GLU A 102 1.75 13.10 -19.00
N ALA A 103 0.55 13.71 -18.90
CA ALA A 103 0.16 14.49 -17.73
C ALA A 103 0.06 13.64 -16.46
N ILE A 104 -0.44 12.40 -16.55
CA ILE A 104 -0.47 11.46 -15.42
C ILE A 104 0.96 11.15 -14.95
N GLU A 105 1.83 10.75 -15.88
CA GLU A 105 3.23 10.41 -15.61
C GLU A 105 4.01 11.56 -14.98
N ASP A 106 3.84 12.78 -15.50
CA ASP A 106 4.48 13.97 -14.93
C ASP A 106 4.02 14.22 -13.49
N LEU A 107 2.72 14.14 -13.22
CA LEU A 107 2.18 14.39 -11.88
C LEU A 107 2.60 13.33 -10.86
N LEU A 108 2.62 12.05 -11.24
CA LEU A 108 3.09 10.96 -10.39
C LEU A 108 4.55 11.13 -9.95
N ARG A 109 5.39 11.74 -10.80
CA ARG A 109 6.81 11.99 -10.50
C ARG A 109 7.06 13.22 -9.63
N ARG A 110 6.05 14.06 -9.37
CA ARG A 110 6.23 15.30 -8.60
C ARG A 110 6.30 15.02 -7.10
N PRO A 111 7.12 15.77 -6.34
CA PRO A 111 7.13 15.68 -4.87
C PRO A 111 5.76 15.94 -4.23
N THR A 112 4.89 16.72 -4.89
CA THR A 112 3.53 16.98 -4.41
C THR A 112 2.65 15.74 -4.41
N PHE A 113 2.87 14.78 -5.31
CA PHE A 113 2.17 13.49 -5.29
C PHE A 113 2.47 12.74 -4.00
N VAL A 114 3.76 12.57 -3.70
CA VAL A 114 4.23 11.89 -2.48
C VAL A 114 3.64 12.55 -1.23
N ILE A 115 3.69 13.88 -1.13
CA ILE A 115 3.15 14.62 0.02
C ILE A 115 1.64 14.41 0.14
N HIS A 116 0.90 14.57 -0.96
CA HIS A 116 -0.55 14.44 -0.95
C HIS A 116 -1.00 13.02 -0.57
N HIS A 117 -0.41 12.00 -1.20
CA HIS A 117 -0.73 10.60 -0.95
C HIS A 117 -0.33 10.17 0.47
N THR A 118 0.78 10.66 1.01
CA THR A 118 1.14 10.42 2.42
C THR A 118 0.04 10.91 3.35
N ASN A 119 -0.47 12.13 3.12
CA ASN A 119 -1.51 12.71 3.96
C ASN A 119 -2.84 11.97 3.82
N LEU A 120 -3.23 11.64 2.58
CA LEU A 120 -4.46 10.89 2.29
C LEU A 120 -4.46 9.54 3.00
N TRP A 121 -3.41 8.74 2.78
CA TRP A 121 -3.31 7.42 3.38
C TRP A 121 -3.10 7.46 4.89
N ARG A 122 -2.36 8.43 5.42
CA ARG A 122 -2.27 8.62 6.87
C ARG A 122 -3.64 8.89 7.48
N ALA A 123 -4.44 9.78 6.89
CA ALA A 123 -5.78 10.10 7.40
C ALA A 123 -6.72 8.89 7.34
N ALA A 124 -6.62 8.06 6.28
CA ALA A 124 -7.38 6.83 6.17
C ALA A 124 -6.94 5.76 7.20
N MET A 125 -5.62 5.60 7.40
CA MET A 125 -5.04 4.58 8.28
C MET A 125 -5.15 4.93 9.76
N ILE A 126 -5.05 6.22 10.11
CA ILE A 126 -5.01 6.72 11.49
C ILE A 126 -5.95 7.93 11.65
N PRO A 127 -7.27 7.74 11.46
CA PRO A 127 -8.24 8.81 11.69
C PRO A 127 -8.30 9.29 13.15
N GLU A 128 -7.88 8.45 14.10
CA GLU A 128 -7.90 8.75 15.54
C GLU A 128 -7.02 9.96 15.89
N ALA A 129 -5.99 10.25 15.10
CA ALA A 129 -5.09 11.39 15.32
C ALA A 129 -5.78 12.77 15.19
N ASP A 130 -6.98 12.81 14.60
CA ASP A 130 -7.77 14.04 14.51
C ASP A 130 -8.36 14.42 15.87
N ALA A 131 -8.69 13.43 16.71
CA ALA A 131 -9.29 13.62 18.03
C ALA A 131 -8.32 13.36 19.21
N ASP A 132 -7.29 12.53 19.01
CA ASP A 132 -6.36 12.11 20.07
C ASP A 132 -4.98 12.78 19.91
N GLN A 133 -4.62 13.62 20.88
CA GLN A 133 -3.32 14.33 20.90
C GLN A 133 -2.13 13.39 21.13
N GLY A 134 -2.32 12.31 21.89
CA GLY A 134 -1.28 11.29 22.12
C GLY A 134 -0.94 10.55 20.84
N ILE A 135 -1.95 10.20 20.03
CA ILE A 135 -1.74 9.62 18.70
C ILE A 135 -1.17 10.64 17.73
N ARG A 136 -1.63 11.90 17.77
CA ARG A 136 -1.09 12.98 16.94
C ARG A 136 0.42 13.17 17.14
N PHE A 137 0.90 13.00 18.38
CA PHE A 137 2.33 13.07 18.70
C PHE A 137 3.17 11.98 18.01
N GLN A 138 2.56 10.86 17.63
CA GLN A 138 3.23 9.72 16.96
C GLN A 138 3.25 9.86 15.43
N LEU A 139 2.51 10.82 14.86
CA LEU A 139 2.41 10.98 13.41
C LEU A 139 3.73 11.27 12.70
N PRO A 140 4.68 12.05 13.24
CA PRO A 140 5.93 12.32 12.51
C PRO A 140 6.69 11.05 12.10
N GLY A 141 6.80 10.06 12.98
CA GLY A 141 7.45 8.78 12.66
C GLY A 141 6.65 7.95 11.64
N PHE A 142 5.32 7.95 11.75
CA PHE A 142 4.45 7.25 10.80
C PHE A 142 4.47 7.90 9.42
N GLU A 143 4.33 9.22 9.35
CA GLU A 143 4.37 9.98 8.09
C GLU A 143 5.74 9.91 7.44
N ALA A 144 6.84 9.90 8.21
CA ALA A 144 8.18 9.70 7.66
C ALA A 144 8.34 8.32 7.00
N TRP A 145 7.83 7.26 7.65
CA TRP A 145 7.83 5.90 7.11
C TRP A 145 6.93 5.78 5.86
N LEU A 146 5.69 6.24 5.94
CA LEU A 146 4.74 6.14 4.83
C LEU A 146 5.22 6.97 3.63
N ARG A 147 5.78 8.15 3.88
CA ARG A 147 6.35 9.00 2.83
C ARG A 147 7.50 8.33 2.11
N SER A 148 8.38 7.61 2.81
CA SER A 148 9.47 6.90 2.16
C SER A 148 8.93 5.76 1.28
N ARG A 149 7.92 5.01 1.74
CA ARG A 149 7.31 3.94 0.93
C ARG A 149 6.63 4.45 -0.32
N ILE A 150 5.89 5.56 -0.22
CA ILE A 150 5.25 6.18 -1.38
C ILE A 150 6.31 6.75 -2.35
N ALA A 151 7.38 7.38 -1.83
CA ALA A 151 8.47 7.90 -2.67
C ALA A 151 9.27 6.79 -3.37
N GLU A 152 9.40 5.63 -2.73
CA GLU A 152 10.03 4.42 -3.28
C GLU A 152 9.12 3.70 -4.30
N ASN A 153 7.89 4.19 -4.51
CA ASN A 153 6.84 3.51 -5.28
C ASN A 153 6.62 2.06 -4.80
N LYS A 154 6.70 1.85 -3.49
CA LYS A 154 6.55 0.52 -2.89
C LYS A 154 5.12 0.03 -3.09
N ASN A 155 4.96 -1.27 -3.38
CA ASN A 155 3.64 -1.78 -3.67
C ASN A 155 2.76 -1.80 -2.39
N PHE A 156 1.44 -1.68 -2.57
CA PHE A 156 0.51 -1.58 -1.44
C PHE A 156 0.46 -2.86 -0.59
N ALA A 157 0.71 -4.04 -1.17
CA ALA A 157 0.77 -5.29 -0.44
C ALA A 157 1.97 -5.33 0.52
N GLU A 158 3.15 -4.86 0.11
CA GLU A 158 4.32 -4.79 0.98
C GLU A 158 4.16 -3.72 2.06
N ILE A 159 3.51 -2.58 1.75
CA ILE A 159 3.16 -1.57 2.77
C ILE A 159 2.22 -2.20 3.81
N THR A 160 1.23 -2.96 3.36
CA THR A 160 0.28 -3.69 4.22
C THR A 160 1.02 -4.72 5.06
N GLU A 161 1.90 -5.52 4.46
CA GLU A 161 2.72 -6.50 5.16
C GLU A 161 3.60 -5.85 6.24
N GLU A 162 4.26 -4.73 5.95
CA GLU A 162 5.06 -3.98 6.93
C GLU A 162 4.22 -3.51 8.13
N ILE A 163 2.97 -3.10 7.90
CA ILE A 163 2.04 -2.75 8.99
C ILE A 163 1.66 -4.02 9.76
N LEU A 164 1.13 -5.03 9.09
CA LEU A 164 0.54 -6.21 9.74
C LEU A 164 1.58 -7.03 10.51
N THR A 165 2.81 -7.09 10.01
CA THR A 165 3.87 -7.95 10.57
C THR A 165 4.84 -7.21 11.50
N LEU A 166 4.54 -5.96 11.87
CA LEU A 166 5.36 -5.20 12.82
C LEU A 166 5.64 -6.07 14.07
N PRO A 167 6.92 -6.37 14.40
CA PRO A 167 7.27 -7.34 15.44
C PRO A 167 7.22 -6.70 16.83
N VAL A 168 6.09 -6.06 17.15
CA VAL A 168 5.84 -5.42 18.44
C VAL A 168 5.38 -6.44 19.48
N ASN A 169 6.03 -6.44 20.64
CA ASN A 169 5.71 -7.26 21.80
C ASN A 169 5.83 -6.43 23.10
N PRO A 170 5.42 -6.94 24.28
CA PRO A 170 5.45 -6.13 25.51
C PRO A 170 6.88 -5.71 25.88
N GLU A 171 7.89 -6.51 25.51
CA GLU A 171 9.30 -6.28 25.84
C GLU A 171 9.97 -5.21 24.96
N ASN A 172 9.50 -5.04 23.72
CA ASN A 172 10.15 -4.18 22.72
C ASN A 172 9.30 -2.98 22.27
N GLN A 173 8.04 -2.87 22.68
CA GLN A 173 7.13 -1.78 22.25
C GLN A 173 7.75 -0.39 22.40
N GLN A 174 8.46 -0.13 23.51
CA GLN A 174 9.10 1.17 23.79
C GLN A 174 10.25 1.49 22.82
N GLN A 175 10.80 0.49 22.13
CA GLN A 175 11.82 0.69 21.09
C GLN A 175 11.22 1.23 19.78
N PHE A 176 9.93 1.03 19.56
CA PHE A 176 9.22 1.52 18.39
C PHE A 176 8.57 2.89 18.62
N ILE A 177 8.19 3.20 19.87
CA ILE A 177 7.57 4.47 20.24
C ILE A 177 8.66 5.54 20.43
N GLN A 178 9.33 5.91 19.34
CA GLN A 178 10.36 6.96 19.30
C GLN A 178 9.97 8.03 18.28
N PRO A 179 9.90 9.32 18.66
CA PRO A 179 9.36 10.37 17.77
C PRO A 179 10.12 10.55 16.44
N ASP A 180 11.40 10.19 16.42
CA ASP A 180 12.33 10.38 15.30
C ASP A 180 12.59 9.11 14.49
N ARG A 181 12.02 7.97 14.89
CA ARG A 181 12.15 6.70 14.17
C ARG A 181 11.01 6.55 13.16
N PRO A 182 11.30 6.38 11.85
CA PRO A 182 10.27 5.98 10.89
C PRO A 182 9.75 4.58 11.21
N THR A 183 8.44 4.44 11.48
CA THR A 183 7.81 3.15 11.80
C THR A 183 6.29 3.20 11.62
N PRO A 184 5.63 2.07 11.25
CA PRO A 184 4.17 1.99 11.21
C PRO A 184 3.50 1.84 12.59
N VAL A 185 4.24 1.86 13.70
CA VAL A 185 3.71 1.57 15.06
C VAL A 185 2.50 2.42 15.47
N ALA A 186 2.39 3.66 14.96
CA ALA A 186 1.25 4.53 15.24
C ALA A 186 -0.08 3.90 14.81
N PHE A 187 -0.09 3.00 13.82
CA PHE A 187 -1.26 2.21 13.44
C PHE A 187 -1.77 1.34 14.60
N TYR A 188 -0.87 0.70 15.36
CA TYR A 188 -1.25 -0.12 16.51
C TYR A 188 -1.62 0.73 17.72
N LEU A 189 -0.88 1.81 17.99
CA LEU A 189 -1.15 2.73 19.09
C LEU A 189 -2.54 3.35 18.96
N ALA A 190 -2.90 3.80 17.76
CA ALA A 190 -4.21 4.38 17.50
C ALA A 190 -5.36 3.38 17.70
N LYS A 191 -5.06 2.08 17.63
CA LYS A 191 -6.00 0.98 17.80
C LYS A 191 -5.92 0.41 19.22
N GLU A 192 -5.17 1.07 20.10
CA GLU A 192 -4.94 0.70 21.50
C GLU A 192 -4.39 -0.73 21.65
N PHE A 193 -3.73 -1.27 20.61
CA PHE A 193 -3.36 -2.69 20.52
C PHE A 193 -4.55 -3.66 20.74
N LYS A 194 -5.80 -3.20 20.59
CA LYS A 194 -7.00 -4.03 20.75
C LYS A 194 -7.24 -4.84 19.49
N VAL A 195 -7.37 -6.16 19.66
CA VAL A 195 -7.55 -7.12 18.56
C VAL A 195 -8.78 -6.77 17.73
N GLU A 196 -9.86 -6.31 18.37
CA GLU A 196 -11.12 -5.97 17.70
C GLU A 196 -10.95 -4.77 16.78
N ARG A 197 -10.21 -3.74 17.24
CA ARG A 197 -9.96 -2.52 16.47
C ARG A 197 -8.98 -2.75 15.33
N LEU A 198 -7.96 -3.57 15.55
CA LEU A 198 -7.02 -3.99 14.50
C LEU A 198 -7.77 -4.78 13.43
N THR A 199 -8.59 -5.75 13.81
CA THR A 199 -9.41 -6.58 12.90
C THR A 199 -10.35 -5.74 12.05
N ALA A 200 -11.16 -4.90 12.70
CA ALA A 200 -12.09 -3.99 12.07
C ALA A 200 -11.39 -3.06 11.06
N THR A 201 -10.27 -2.44 11.47
CA THR A 201 -9.54 -1.50 10.62
C THR A 201 -8.84 -2.20 9.46
N THR A 202 -8.21 -3.36 9.68
CA THR A 202 -7.57 -4.15 8.63
C THR A 202 -8.58 -4.60 7.59
N SER A 203 -9.71 -5.17 8.02
CA SER A 203 -10.75 -5.65 7.12
C SER A 203 -11.29 -4.51 6.24
N ARG A 204 -11.55 -3.34 6.84
CA ARG A 204 -12.05 -2.17 6.11
C ARG A 204 -11.02 -1.58 5.15
N LEU A 205 -9.76 -1.39 5.61
CA LEU A 205 -8.76 -0.67 4.83
C LEU A 205 -8.12 -1.52 3.73
N PHE A 206 -7.82 -2.78 4.03
CA PHE A 206 -7.03 -3.62 3.13
C PHE A 206 -7.87 -4.64 2.36
N LEU A 207 -9.02 -5.05 2.91
CA LEU A 207 -9.90 -6.04 2.28
C LEU A 207 -11.17 -5.42 1.71
N GLY A 208 -11.46 -4.15 2.01
CA GLY A 208 -12.68 -3.45 1.57
C GLY A 208 -13.97 -4.01 2.20
N VAL A 209 -13.86 -4.81 3.26
CA VAL A 209 -15.00 -5.46 3.93
C VAL A 209 -15.31 -4.74 5.24
N ARG A 210 -16.59 -4.46 5.49
CA ARG A 210 -17.07 -3.87 6.76
C ARG A 210 -17.63 -4.97 7.65
N ILE A 211 -16.74 -5.71 8.31
CA ILE A 211 -17.10 -6.80 9.22
C ILE A 211 -17.37 -6.32 10.65
N ASP A 212 -17.17 -5.03 10.97
CA ASP A 212 -17.15 -4.47 12.32
C ASP A 212 -18.43 -4.80 13.14
N CYS A 213 -19.62 -4.76 12.52
CA CYS A 213 -20.87 -5.06 13.24
C CYS A 213 -20.91 -6.52 13.71
N ALA A 214 -20.21 -7.42 13.00
CA ALA A 214 -20.09 -8.83 13.37
C ALA A 214 -19.31 -9.04 14.68
N GLN A 215 -18.63 -8.03 15.22
CA GLN A 215 -17.92 -8.16 16.50
C GLN A 215 -18.83 -8.63 17.64
N CYS A 216 -20.02 -8.03 17.77
CA CYS A 216 -20.91 -8.25 18.91
C CYS A 216 -22.13 -9.12 18.60
N HIS A 217 -22.55 -9.19 17.34
CA HIS A 217 -23.70 -9.98 16.87
C HIS A 217 -23.57 -10.23 15.38
N ASP A 218 -24.33 -11.15 14.78
CA ASP A 218 -24.32 -11.33 13.31
C ASP A 218 -24.63 -10.02 12.56
N HIS A 219 -23.95 -9.76 11.45
CA HIS A 219 -24.13 -8.52 10.69
C HIS A 219 -25.60 -8.37 10.22
N PRO A 220 -26.25 -7.22 10.42
CA PRO A 220 -27.69 -7.08 10.19
C PRO A 220 -28.08 -6.98 8.71
N PHE A 221 -27.15 -6.55 7.86
CA PHE A 221 -27.39 -6.27 6.43
C PHE A 221 -26.42 -7.00 5.49
N ASP A 222 -25.64 -7.93 6.01
CA ASP A 222 -24.62 -8.67 5.26
C ASP A 222 -24.54 -10.10 5.82
N HIS A 223 -23.86 -10.99 5.11
CA HIS A 223 -23.79 -12.41 5.44
C HIS A 223 -22.88 -12.74 6.64
N TRP A 224 -21.98 -11.82 7.02
CA TRP A 224 -20.99 -12.03 8.06
C TRP A 224 -21.59 -12.36 9.43
N LYS A 225 -21.03 -13.38 10.06
CA LYS A 225 -21.43 -13.92 11.37
C LYS A 225 -20.45 -13.54 12.44
N GLN A 226 -20.90 -13.48 13.69
CA GLN A 226 -20.02 -13.12 14.80
C GLN A 226 -18.76 -14.00 14.89
N PRO A 227 -18.86 -15.34 14.76
CA PRO A 227 -17.67 -16.20 14.78
C PRO A 227 -16.65 -15.88 13.68
N GLU A 228 -17.07 -15.35 12.53
CA GLU A 228 -16.17 -15.03 11.41
C GLU A 228 -15.35 -13.77 11.70
N PHE A 229 -15.94 -12.77 12.35
CA PHE A 229 -15.19 -11.62 12.89
C PHE A 229 -14.08 -12.11 13.82
N TRP A 230 -14.42 -12.97 14.78
CA TRP A 230 -13.46 -13.46 15.77
C TRP A 230 -12.43 -14.43 15.19
N SER A 231 -12.79 -15.18 14.14
CA SER A 231 -11.82 -15.96 13.37
C SER A 231 -10.80 -15.09 12.65
N LEU A 232 -11.19 -13.93 12.11
CA LEU A 232 -10.21 -12.96 11.59
C LEU A 232 -9.43 -12.31 12.74
N ALA A 233 -10.07 -12.01 13.87
CA ALA A 233 -9.42 -11.39 15.02
C ALA A 233 -8.36 -12.27 15.68
N ALA A 234 -8.49 -13.59 15.57
CA ALA A 234 -7.53 -14.54 16.12
C ALA A 234 -6.10 -14.29 15.61
N PHE A 235 -5.91 -13.82 14.37
CA PHE A 235 -4.57 -13.47 13.85
C PHE A 235 -3.88 -12.36 14.65
N TYR A 236 -4.61 -11.54 15.39
CA TYR A 236 -4.06 -10.47 16.22
C TYR A 236 -3.88 -10.88 17.68
N ASP A 237 -4.27 -12.09 18.09
CA ASP A 237 -4.16 -12.50 19.50
C ASP A 237 -2.69 -12.66 19.96
N GLU A 238 -1.74 -12.76 19.02
CA GLU A 238 -0.29 -12.67 19.30
C GLU A 238 0.19 -11.25 19.67
N VAL A 239 -0.65 -10.22 19.45
CA VAL A 239 -0.33 -8.84 19.79
C VAL A 239 -0.54 -8.62 21.30
N PRO A 240 0.38 -7.91 21.97
CA PRO A 240 0.23 -7.55 23.38
C PRO A 240 -1.07 -6.82 23.68
N ARG A 241 -1.79 -7.28 24.71
CA ARG A 241 -2.86 -6.50 25.30
C ARG A 241 -2.25 -5.44 26.22
N VAL A 242 -2.36 -4.17 25.86
CA VAL A 242 -1.80 -3.04 26.63
C VAL A 242 -2.93 -2.10 27.02
N GLY A 243 -3.04 -1.77 28.32
CA GLY A 243 -4.00 -0.79 28.82
C GLY A 243 -4.66 -1.18 30.15
N PRO A 244 -5.38 -0.25 30.79
CA PRO A 244 -6.06 -0.49 32.08
C PRO A 244 -7.18 -1.54 31.99
N ASP A 245 -7.81 -1.69 30.82
CA ASP A 245 -8.85 -2.70 30.54
C ASP A 245 -8.28 -3.99 29.92
N ALA A 246 -6.95 -4.14 29.85
CA ALA A 246 -6.34 -5.34 29.31
C ALA A 246 -6.69 -6.53 30.22
N GLN A 247 -7.41 -7.52 29.66
CA GLN A 247 -7.66 -8.78 30.34
C GLN A 247 -6.32 -9.42 30.76
N PRO A 248 -6.12 -9.76 32.05
CA PRO A 248 -4.88 -10.38 32.51
C PRO A 248 -4.60 -11.67 31.75
N GLY A 249 -3.48 -11.74 31.04
CA GLY A 249 -3.08 -12.93 30.27
C GLY A 249 -1.87 -12.66 29.39
N ALA A 250 -1.06 -13.69 29.14
CA ALA A 250 -0.07 -13.62 28.08
C ALA A 250 -0.78 -13.49 26.72
N PRO A 251 -0.19 -12.81 25.72
CA PRO A 251 -0.69 -12.89 24.35
C PRO A 251 -0.86 -14.34 23.92
N GLY A 252 -1.88 -14.62 23.11
CA GLY A 252 -2.06 -15.94 22.52
C GLY A 252 -1.02 -16.22 21.43
N ASP A 253 -1.18 -17.36 20.77
CA ASP A 253 -0.32 -17.77 19.64
C ASP A 253 -0.84 -17.30 18.27
N GLY A 254 -1.94 -16.57 18.27
CA GLY A 254 -2.60 -16.05 17.07
C GLY A 254 -3.36 -17.10 16.24
N ARG A 255 -3.53 -18.33 16.77
CA ARG A 255 -4.18 -19.45 16.04
C ARG A 255 -5.63 -19.65 16.43
N SER A 256 -6.04 -19.13 17.57
CA SER A 256 -7.41 -19.17 18.04
C SER A 256 -7.67 -18.05 19.05
N ILE A 257 -8.93 -17.68 19.22
CA ILE A 257 -9.34 -16.70 20.23
C ILE A 257 -10.69 -17.10 20.83
N GLN A 258 -10.86 -16.85 22.13
CA GLN A 258 -12.15 -16.97 22.80
C GLN A 258 -12.99 -15.73 22.49
N ILE A 259 -14.23 -15.93 22.05
CA ILE A 259 -15.18 -14.83 21.86
C ILE A 259 -15.52 -14.25 23.24
N PRO A 260 -15.36 -12.94 23.48
CA PRO A 260 -15.64 -12.30 24.76
C PRO A 260 -17.03 -12.66 25.29
N ASP A 261 -17.11 -12.83 26.62
CA ASP A 261 -18.35 -13.16 27.35
C ASP A 261 -19.01 -14.50 26.94
N THR A 262 -18.28 -15.38 26.26
CA THR A 262 -18.75 -16.73 25.91
C THR A 262 -17.71 -17.79 26.23
N GLU A 263 -18.10 -19.06 26.30
CA GLU A 263 -17.15 -20.20 26.36
C GLU A 263 -16.66 -20.64 24.97
N LYS A 264 -17.04 -19.92 23.91
CA LYS A 264 -16.77 -20.33 22.53
C LYS A 264 -15.39 -19.83 22.08
N THR A 265 -14.55 -20.76 21.69
CA THR A 265 -13.27 -20.48 21.00
C THR A 265 -13.42 -20.73 19.51
N VAL A 266 -12.84 -19.86 18.70
CA VAL A 266 -12.77 -19.99 17.24
C VAL A 266 -11.33 -20.00 16.78
N SER A 267 -11.04 -20.77 15.73
CA SER A 267 -9.73 -20.81 15.09
C SER A 267 -9.54 -19.65 14.12
N ALA A 268 -8.29 -19.24 13.89
CA ALA A 268 -7.95 -18.23 12.91
C ALA A 268 -8.27 -18.70 11.49
N ARG A 269 -9.06 -17.90 10.76
CA ARG A 269 -9.49 -18.18 9.38
C ARG A 269 -9.54 -16.89 8.58
N PHE A 270 -9.21 -17.00 7.31
CA PHE A 270 -9.35 -15.91 6.36
C PHE A 270 -10.84 -15.63 6.06
N LEU A 271 -11.15 -14.50 5.42
CA LEU A 271 -12.54 -14.12 5.11
C LEU A 271 -13.20 -15.03 4.07
N ASP A 272 -12.42 -15.78 3.29
CA ASP A 272 -12.93 -16.82 2.39
C ASP A 272 -13.21 -18.16 3.10
N GLY A 273 -13.00 -18.22 4.42
CA GLY A 273 -13.23 -19.39 5.27
C GLY A 273 -12.07 -20.39 5.32
N GLN A 274 -11.00 -20.18 4.55
CA GLN A 274 -9.84 -21.06 4.56
C GLN A 274 -9.00 -20.90 5.84
N GLU A 275 -8.38 -21.98 6.29
CA GLU A 275 -7.42 -21.98 7.40
C GLU A 275 -5.99 -21.80 6.88
N PRO A 276 -5.14 -21.02 7.58
CA PRO A 276 -3.73 -20.91 7.25
C PRO A 276 -2.99 -22.25 7.33
N ASP A 277 -2.00 -22.46 6.46
CA ASP A 277 -1.03 -23.53 6.68
C ASP A 277 -0.07 -23.15 7.82
N TRP A 278 -0.29 -23.72 9.00
CA TRP A 278 0.51 -23.48 10.21
C TRP A 278 1.93 -24.05 10.17
N LYS A 279 2.35 -24.68 9.06
CA LYS A 279 3.75 -25.06 8.85
C LYS A 279 4.64 -23.83 8.61
N GLY A 280 5.92 -23.96 8.95
CA GLY A 280 6.96 -23.03 8.50
C GLY A 280 7.34 -21.88 9.44
N GLY A 281 6.85 -21.84 10.68
CA GLY A 281 7.36 -20.90 11.72
C GLY A 281 7.01 -19.41 11.52
N ASP A 282 6.35 -19.03 10.43
CA ASP A 282 5.78 -17.69 10.26
C ASP A 282 4.79 -17.36 11.40
N SER A 283 4.70 -16.08 11.78
CA SER A 283 3.68 -15.60 12.72
C SER A 283 2.28 -15.65 12.10
N SER A 284 1.25 -15.60 12.94
CA SER A 284 -0.13 -15.61 12.47
C SER A 284 -0.43 -14.39 11.58
N ARG A 285 0.02 -13.19 11.96
CA ARG A 285 -0.11 -11.97 11.13
C ARG A 285 0.68 -12.05 9.82
N ALA A 286 1.82 -12.75 9.79
CA ALA A 286 2.55 -13.00 8.54
C ALA A 286 1.78 -13.95 7.61
N LYS A 287 1.03 -14.92 8.14
CA LYS A 287 0.09 -15.70 7.32
C LYS A 287 -1.05 -14.84 6.78
N LEU A 288 -1.60 -13.96 7.61
CA LEU A 288 -2.66 -13.03 7.19
C LEU A 288 -2.19 -12.06 6.10
N ALA A 289 -0.97 -11.51 6.20
CA ALA A 289 -0.44 -10.59 5.20
C ALA A 289 -0.14 -11.24 3.83
N LYS A 290 0.13 -12.56 3.82
CA LYS A 290 0.40 -13.32 2.59
C LYS A 290 -0.86 -13.76 1.84
N TRP A 291 -2.00 -13.83 2.53
CA TRP A 291 -3.30 -14.16 1.94
C TRP A 291 -3.90 -12.92 1.28
#